data_AF-K1TG01-F1
#
_entry.id   AF-K1TG01-F1
#
_cell.length_a   1.000
_cell.length_b   1.000
_cell.length_c   1.000
_cell.angle_alpha   90.00
_cell.angle_beta   90.00
_cell.angle_gamma   90.00
#
_symmetry.space_group_name_H-M   'P 1'
#
loop_
_entity.id
_entity.type
_entity.pdbx_description
1 polymer ?
#
loop_
_entity_poly.entity_id
_entity_poly.type
_entity_poly.pdbx_seq_one_letter_code
_entity_poly.pdbx_strand_id
1 'polypeptide(L)' 'MKELLGDKAILVVAGAPACMPELEAQGIKNFINVKSNVLETLKFYLKEMGI' A
#
# COMPACT_ATOMS: atom_id res chain seq x y z
N MET A 1 -14.14 -4.83 2.60
CA MET A 1 -12.71 -5.13 2.29
C MET A 1 -11.80 -5.07 3.52
N LYS A 2 -11.90 -4.05 4.39
CA LYS A 2 -11.15 -4.00 5.67
C LYS A 2 -11.38 -5.22 6.59
N GLU A 3 -12.57 -5.83 6.50
CA GLU A 3 -12.98 -6.99 7.29
C GLU A 3 -12.37 -8.33 6.83
N LEU A 4 -11.85 -8.42 5.60
CA LEU A 4 -11.26 -9.64 5.04
C LEU A 4 -9.73 -9.74 5.24
N LEU A 5 -9.05 -8.62 5.44
CA LEU A 5 -7.59 -8.53 5.50
C LEU A 5 -7.07 -8.24 6.92
N GLY A 6 -7.93 -7.73 7.81
CA GLY A 6 -7.58 -7.46 9.21
C GLY A 6 -6.27 -6.67 9.35
N ASP A 7 -5.49 -6.97 10.40
CA ASP A 7 -4.13 -6.47 10.62
C ASP A 7 -3.06 -7.30 9.87
N LYS A 8 -3.49 -8.26 9.04
CA LYS A 8 -2.61 -9.32 8.50
C LYS A 8 -2.10 -9.04 7.09
N ALA A 9 -2.59 -7.98 6.44
CA ALA A 9 -2.19 -7.68 5.08
C ALA A 9 -2.21 -6.17 4.80
N ILE A 10 -1.15 -5.71 4.16
CA ILE A 10 -1.00 -4.33 3.71
C ILE A 10 -1.57 -4.25 2.30
N LEU A 11 -2.63 -3.46 2.11
CA LEU A 11 -3.19 -3.21 0.79
C LEU A 11 -2.36 -2.15 0.08
N VAL A 12 -1.69 -2.54 -0.98
CA VAL A 12 -0.82 -1.67 -1.76
C VAL A 12 -1.34 -1.56 -3.19
N VAL A 13 -1.52 -0.33 -3.67
CA VAL A 13 -1.94 -0.05 -5.03
C VAL A 13 -0.72 0.16 -5.91
N ALA A 14 -0.60 -0.63 -6.98
CA ALA A 14 0.45 -0.47 -7.97
C ALA A 14 0.06 0.59 -9.01
N GLY A 15 0.84 1.67 -9.09
CA GLY A 15 0.67 2.78 -10.02
C GLY A 15 0.02 4.02 -9.41
N ALA A 16 -0.17 5.03 -10.26
CA ALA A 16 -0.90 6.25 -9.96
C ALA A 16 -2.24 6.20 -10.73
N PRO A 17 -3.22 5.40 -10.28
CA PRO A 17 -4.52 5.36 -10.94
C PRO A 17 -5.19 6.74 -10.85
N ALA A 18 -6.02 7.07 -11.84
CA ALA A 18 -6.84 8.30 -11.82
C ALA A 18 -7.77 8.36 -10.59
N CYS A 19 -8.07 7.21 -9.98
CA CYS A 19 -8.85 7.08 -8.75
C CYS A 19 -8.01 7.17 -7.46
N MET A 20 -6.75 7.64 -7.49
CA MET A 20 -5.96 7.91 -6.26
C MET A 20 -6.74 8.65 -5.17
N PRO A 21 -7.42 9.78 -5.44
CA PRO A 21 -8.14 10.52 -4.39
C PRO A 21 -9.31 9.72 -3.80
N GLU A 22 -9.93 8.84 -4.58
CA GLU A 22 -11.02 7.98 -4.10
C GLU A 22 -10.49 6.82 -3.24
N LEU A 23 -9.35 6.25 -3.62
CA LEU A 23 -8.67 5.20 -2.85
C LEU A 23 -8.10 5.75 -1.53
N GLU A 24 -7.55 6.97 -1.55
CA GLU A 24 -7.12 7.69 -0.35
C GLU A 24 -8.30 7.97 0.60
N ALA A 25 -9.46 8.38 0.07
CA ALA A 25 -10.68 8.56 0.85
C ALA A 25 -11.21 7.25 1.46
N GLN A 26 -10.98 6.12 0.79
CA GLN A 26 -11.28 4.77 1.31
C GLN A 26 -10.25 4.29 2.36
N GLY A 27 -9.16 5.03 2.57
CA GLY A 27 -8.13 4.76 3.58
C GLY A 27 -6.91 4.01 3.07
N ILE A 28 -6.73 3.92 1.75
CA ILE A 28 -5.55 3.32 1.12
C ILE A 28 -4.46 4.39 1.06
N LYS A 29 -3.35 4.15 1.75
CA LYS A 29 -2.22 5.09 1.82
C LYS A 29 -0.96 4.58 1.13
N ASN A 30 -1.00 3.33 0.69
CA ASN A 30 0.16 2.60 0.23
C ASN A 30 0.10 2.51 -1.30
N PHE A 31 0.86 3.37 -1.98
CA PHE A 31 0.95 3.41 -3.44
C PHE A 31 2.40 3.17 -3.87
N ILE A 32 2.61 2.18 -4.72
CA ILE A 32 3.91 1.91 -5.36
C ILE A 32 3.81 2.30 -6.83
N ASN A 33 4.53 3.32 -7.27
CA ASN A 33 4.65 3.66 -8.68
C ASN A 33 6.11 3.55 -9.14
N VAL A 34 6.35 3.64 -10.46
CA VAL A 34 7.70 3.53 -11.05
C VAL A 34 8.66 4.66 -10.67
N LYS A 35 8.17 5.77 -10.10
CA LYS A 35 8.95 6.89 -9.55
C LYS A 35 9.20 6.74 -8.05
N SER A 36 8.49 5.84 -7.36
CA SER A 36 8.68 5.54 -5.95
C SER A 36 9.88 4.61 -5.77
N ASN A 37 10.63 4.80 -4.69
CA ASN A 37 11.75 3.92 -4.35
C ASN A 37 11.21 2.57 -3.83
N VAL A 38 10.99 1.63 -4.75
CA VAL A 38 10.40 0.31 -4.49
C VAL A 38 11.14 -0.48 -3.41
N LEU A 39 12.47 -0.34 -3.33
CA LEU A 39 13.31 -1.04 -2.35
C LEU A 39 13.03 -0.57 -0.92
N GLU A 40 12.89 0.73 -0.72
CA GLU A 40 12.57 1.32 0.59
C GLU A 40 11.17 0.93 1.04
N THR A 41 10.21 0.99 0.13
CA THR A 41 8.83 0.60 0.41
C THR A 41 8.71 -0.89 0.75
N LEU A 42 9.44 -1.76 0.05
CA LEU A 42 9.45 -3.19 0.33
C LEU A 42 10.09 -3.51 1.69
N LYS A 43 11.21 -2.85 2.04
CA LYS A 43 11.82 -2.97 3.38
C LYS A 43 10.88 -2.52 4.50
N PHE A 44 10.14 -1.45 4.28
CA PHE A 44 9.13 -0.99 5.23
C PHE A 44 8.06 -2.07 5.47
N TYR A 45 7.56 -2.72 4.40
CA TYR A 45 6.60 -3.82 4.56
C TYR A 45 7.18 -5.05 5.22
N LEU A 46 8.42 -5.42 4.91
CA LEU A 46 9.11 -6.51 5.59
C LEU A 46 9.22 -6.24 7.10
N LYS A 47 9.61 -5.01 7.48
CA LYS A 47 9.68 -4.59 8.87
C LYS A 47 8.31 -4.66 9.58
N GLU A 48 7.26 -4.13 8.95
CA GLU A 48 5.90 -4.18 9.51
C GLU A 48 5.38 -5.63 9.62
N MET A 49 5.80 -6.52 8.72
CA MET A 49 5.47 -7.95 8.77
C MET A 49 6.40 -8.76 9.68
N GLY A 50 7.41 -8.13 10.30
CA GLY A 50 8.37 -8.78 11.20
C GLY A 50 9.34 -9.73 10.51
N ILE A 51 9.63 -9.51 9.22
CA ILE A 51 10.52 -10.31 8.37
C ILE A 51 11.87 -9.60 8.22
#